data_AF-A0A6P6JXU0-F1
#
_entry.id   AF-A0A6P6JXU0-F1
#
_cell.length_a   1.000
_cell.length_b   1.000
_cell.length_c   1.000
_cell.angle_alpha   90.00
_cell.angle_beta   90.00
_cell.angle_gamma   90.00
#
_symmetry.space_group_name_H-M   'P 1'
#
loop_
_entity.id
_entity.type
_entity.pdbx_description
1 polymer ?
#
loop_
_entity_poly.entity_id
_entity_poly.type
_entity_poly.pdbx_seq_one_letter_code
_entity_poly.pdbx_strand_id
1 'polypeptide(L)'
;MVGRDMQEADMDSAGDSGAGSESSEGGRPDEKEGLTGLFLRGNSCGQMVSSAAASVISVEEQFEDYGEGEDVDFTPSSPIPDDDTRTNGFSDLGSSLPSSAGQTPQKIRHLYNSELLDVYCSQCCKKVNLLNDLEARLKNLKANSPNRKISSTAFGRQLFHHSNFSSSQGSTEDLFRDSIDSCDVDITEKVSYLEKKITELENDSLANGDLKSKLKQENTQLVHRVHELEEQIKDQEARAEQCLEEELKRHREAYSKMERDKSTEIELLSNRVQQLEEENAEMKVNVCRLKSQTEKLDQEKQRMTDKLEDTSLRLKDEMDLYRKIMDKLWQNRHEFQKEREAMQELIEDLRRELEHLQLFKLETEKPGRGRNAAGLSEYNAKTREIELEHEVKRLKQENHKLRDQNDDLNGQILSLSLYEAKNLFACHTKAQSLAAEIDNASRDELVEALKEQEEINFRLRQYMDKIILAILDHNPSILEIKQ
;
A
#
# COMPACT_ATOMS: atom_id res chain seq x y z
N MET A 1 -30.08 -77.59 32.20
CA MET A 1 -30.84 -76.80 31.21
C MET A 1 -29.95 -76.75 29.96
N VAL A 2 -30.11 -77.56 28.91
CA VAL A 2 -31.33 -77.97 28.15
C VAL A 2 -32.09 -76.74 27.66
N GLY A 3 -32.31 -76.47 26.36
CA GLY A 3 -31.89 -77.15 25.11
C GLY A 3 -32.89 -76.87 23.97
N ARG A 4 -32.54 -77.21 22.69
CA ARG A 4 -33.38 -77.15 21.45
C ARG A 4 -33.62 -75.77 20.81
N ASP A 5 -33.94 -75.61 19.52
CA ASP A 5 -33.73 -76.43 18.29
C ASP A 5 -33.85 -75.50 17.04
N MET A 6 -32.89 -75.64 16.12
CA MET A 6 -32.96 -75.75 14.65
C MET A 6 -34.29 -75.55 13.88
N GLN A 7 -34.30 -74.73 12.80
CA GLN A 7 -34.77 -75.12 11.44
C GLN A 7 -34.53 -74.09 10.31
N GLU A 8 -34.26 -74.62 9.10
CA GLU A 8 -34.21 -73.93 7.79
C GLU A 8 -35.46 -74.26 6.93
N ALA A 9 -35.80 -73.39 5.98
CA ALA A 9 -36.53 -73.63 4.71
C ALA A 9 -36.54 -72.30 3.90
N ASP A 10 -36.03 -72.21 2.67
CA ASP A 10 -36.63 -72.62 1.38
C ASP A 10 -37.97 -71.93 1.06
N MET A 11 -38.34 -71.53 -0.17
CA MET A 11 -37.69 -71.24 -1.47
C MET A 11 -38.85 -70.95 -2.45
N ASP A 12 -38.60 -70.11 -3.46
CA ASP A 12 -39.25 -70.06 -4.79
C ASP A 12 -40.74 -69.71 -5.06
N SER A 13 -40.98 -69.43 -6.36
CA SER A 13 -42.11 -68.68 -6.95
C SER A 13 -43.15 -69.53 -7.72
N ALA A 14 -44.37 -69.00 -7.89
CA ALA A 14 -45.29 -69.22 -9.03
C ALA A 14 -46.33 -68.08 -9.04
N GLY A 15 -46.63 -67.38 -10.14
CA GLY A 15 -47.53 -67.79 -11.26
C GLY A 15 -48.93 -67.16 -11.06
N ASP A 16 -49.75 -66.78 -12.05
CA ASP A 16 -49.71 -66.76 -13.52
C ASP A 16 -50.90 -65.88 -14.06
N SER A 17 -51.01 -65.67 -15.38
CA SER A 17 -52.17 -65.14 -16.15
C SER A 17 -52.45 -63.61 -16.11
N GLY A 18 -52.82 -62.91 -17.20
CA GLY A 18 -52.92 -63.30 -18.63
C GLY A 18 -53.76 -62.29 -19.49
N ALA A 19 -53.40 -62.11 -20.78
CA ALA A 19 -54.07 -61.30 -21.83
C ALA A 19 -54.17 -59.75 -21.63
N GLY A 20 -54.21 -58.89 -22.67
CA GLY A 20 -54.06 -59.09 -24.13
C GLY A 20 -54.17 -57.77 -24.94
N SER A 21 -53.41 -57.69 -26.05
CA SER A 21 -53.48 -56.85 -27.29
C SER A 21 -54.05 -55.41 -27.35
N GLU A 22 -53.22 -54.50 -27.91
CA GLU A 22 -53.50 -53.55 -29.04
C GLU A 22 -54.50 -52.37 -28.81
N SER A 23 -54.35 -51.13 -29.31
CA SER A 23 -53.63 -50.57 -30.48
C SER A 23 -53.52 -49.00 -30.48
N SER A 24 -52.82 -48.45 -31.50
CA SER A 24 -52.90 -47.08 -32.08
C SER A 24 -52.27 -45.83 -31.42
N GLU A 25 -51.10 -45.46 -31.96
CA GLU A 25 -50.91 -44.33 -32.91
C GLU A 25 -51.32 -42.88 -32.54
N GLY A 26 -50.29 -42.02 -32.42
CA GLY A 26 -50.18 -40.74 -33.16
C GLY A 26 -50.95 -39.48 -32.70
N GLY A 27 -50.23 -38.40 -32.35
CA GLY A 27 -50.80 -37.05 -32.29
C GLY A 27 -49.99 -36.06 -31.44
N ARG A 28 -49.58 -34.92 -32.03
CA ARG A 28 -48.95 -33.78 -31.32
C ARG A 28 -50.02 -32.71 -30.94
N PRO A 29 -49.72 -31.79 -30.02
CA PRO A 29 -50.73 -30.99 -29.30
C PRO A 29 -51.05 -29.66 -29.99
N ASP A 30 -52.15 -29.00 -29.58
CA ASP A 30 -52.13 -27.54 -29.32
C ASP A 30 -53.33 -27.03 -28.49
N GLU A 31 -53.16 -25.84 -27.86
CA GLU A 31 -54.17 -24.90 -27.30
C GLU A 31 -55.14 -25.42 -26.20
N LYS A 32 -55.65 -24.70 -25.18
CA LYS A 32 -55.69 -23.26 -24.74
C LYS A 32 -56.28 -23.24 -23.29
N GLU A 33 -56.39 -22.18 -22.46
CA GLU A 33 -55.95 -20.77 -22.39
C GLU A 33 -56.00 -20.34 -20.88
N GLY A 34 -55.42 -19.20 -20.44
CA GLY A 34 -55.57 -18.72 -19.04
C GLY A 34 -54.81 -17.43 -18.67
N LEU A 35 -55.52 -16.31 -18.52
CA LEU A 35 -54.97 -14.95 -18.29
C LEU A 35 -54.50 -14.65 -16.85
N THR A 36 -53.54 -13.71 -16.70
CA THR A 36 -53.67 -12.36 -16.05
C THR A 36 -52.24 -11.78 -15.83
N GLY A 37 -51.79 -10.71 -16.51
CA GLY A 37 -51.85 -9.29 -16.09
C GLY A 37 -50.75 -8.91 -15.06
N LEU A 38 -49.92 -7.85 -15.14
CA LEU A 38 -49.90 -6.60 -15.94
C LEU A 38 -48.47 -6.02 -16.04
N PHE A 39 -48.17 -5.25 -17.10
CA PHE A 39 -47.00 -4.36 -17.22
C PHE A 39 -47.45 -2.95 -17.69
N LEU A 40 -46.74 -1.90 -17.28
CA LEU A 40 -46.78 -0.54 -17.85
C LEU A 40 -45.34 -0.21 -18.32
N ARG A 41 -45.03 0.09 -19.60
CA ARG A 41 -45.45 1.20 -20.50
C ARG A 41 -44.73 2.53 -20.18
N GLY A 42 -44.03 3.19 -21.11
CA GLY A 42 -43.65 2.85 -22.50
C GLY A 42 -43.48 4.07 -23.43
N ASN A 43 -42.93 3.85 -24.64
CA ASN A 43 -43.03 4.67 -25.88
C ASN A 43 -42.34 6.06 -25.88
N SER A 44 -41.93 6.69 -27.00
CA SER A 44 -42.14 6.50 -28.47
C SER A 44 -40.84 6.92 -29.23
N CYS A 45 -40.62 6.77 -30.54
CA CYS A 45 -41.51 6.64 -31.71
C CYS A 45 -40.76 5.99 -32.91
N GLY A 46 -41.49 5.46 -33.90
CA GLY A 46 -40.92 5.13 -35.24
C GLY A 46 -40.78 6.40 -36.12
N GLN A 47 -40.48 6.34 -37.42
CA GLN A 47 -40.56 5.24 -38.40
C GLN A 47 -39.90 5.73 -39.71
N MET A 48 -39.22 4.87 -40.50
CA MET A 48 -39.28 4.84 -41.99
C MET A 48 -38.21 3.93 -42.62
N VAL A 49 -38.58 3.35 -43.77
CA VAL A 49 -37.98 2.24 -44.50
C VAL A 49 -36.79 2.65 -45.38
N SER A 50 -35.72 1.85 -45.46
CA SER A 50 -35.10 1.40 -46.74
C SER A 50 -33.92 0.42 -46.55
N SER A 51 -33.83 -0.56 -47.45
CA SER A 51 -32.81 -1.61 -47.49
C SER A 51 -31.61 -1.22 -48.35
N ALA A 52 -30.39 -1.63 -47.98
CA ALA A 52 -29.34 -2.14 -48.88
C ALA A 52 -28.06 -2.49 -48.10
N ALA A 53 -27.23 -3.38 -48.65
CA ALA A 53 -26.00 -3.87 -48.02
C ALA A 53 -24.73 -3.19 -48.57
N ALA A 54 -23.67 -3.25 -47.75
CA ALA A 54 -22.24 -3.28 -48.08
C ALA A 54 -21.66 -2.30 -49.13
N SER A 55 -20.65 -1.53 -48.71
CA SER A 55 -19.47 -1.22 -49.54
C SER A 55 -18.25 -0.91 -48.68
N VAL A 56 -17.10 -1.45 -49.09
CA VAL A 56 -15.77 -1.23 -48.51
C VAL A 56 -15.02 -0.28 -49.43
N ILE A 57 -14.43 0.79 -48.88
CA ILE A 57 -13.52 1.73 -49.58
C ILE A 57 -12.55 2.24 -48.50
N SER A 58 -11.32 1.73 -48.42
CA SER A 58 -10.09 2.23 -49.09
C SER A 58 -9.77 3.71 -48.87
N VAL A 59 -8.67 3.98 -48.15
CA VAL A 59 -7.62 4.96 -48.54
C VAL A 59 -6.26 4.35 -48.13
N GLU A 60 -5.28 4.50 -49.02
CA GLU A 60 -3.90 4.02 -48.95
C GLU A 60 -2.96 5.25 -49.02
N GLU A 61 -1.63 5.06 -49.13
CA GLU A 61 -0.61 6.11 -49.36
C GLU A 61 -0.17 6.93 -48.11
N GLN A 62 1.10 7.31 -47.90
CA GLN A 62 2.36 6.96 -48.59
C GLN A 62 3.60 7.15 -47.67
N PHE A 63 4.74 6.64 -48.09
CA PHE A 63 6.05 6.75 -47.42
C PHE A 63 6.73 8.09 -47.71
N GLU A 64 7.65 8.53 -46.83
CA GLU A 64 8.93 9.12 -47.27
C GLU A 64 10.02 8.92 -46.20
N ASP A 65 11.18 8.43 -46.63
CA ASP A 65 12.40 8.23 -45.85
C ASP A 65 13.57 8.85 -46.64
N TYR A 66 14.42 9.61 -45.97
CA TYR A 66 15.68 10.13 -46.50
C TYR A 66 16.71 10.11 -45.38
N GLY A 67 17.73 9.27 -45.53
CA GLY A 67 18.75 9.02 -44.51
C GLY A 67 20.00 9.92 -44.59
N GLU A 68 21.01 9.53 -43.81
CA GLU A 68 22.47 9.83 -43.89
C GLU A 68 22.90 11.30 -44.16
N GLY A 69 23.74 11.96 -43.38
CA GLY A 69 24.68 11.51 -42.34
C GLY A 69 26.08 12.06 -42.66
N GLU A 70 26.64 12.94 -41.82
CA GLU A 70 28.06 13.31 -41.88
C GLU A 70 28.56 13.87 -40.52
N ASP A 71 29.72 13.40 -40.07
CA ASP A 71 30.41 13.83 -38.85
C ASP A 71 31.19 15.14 -39.06
N VAL A 72 31.58 15.82 -37.96
CA VAL A 72 32.97 16.27 -37.67
C VAL A 72 33.04 16.90 -36.27
N ASP A 73 34.10 16.55 -35.55
CA ASP A 73 34.42 16.94 -34.18
C ASP A 73 34.54 18.46 -33.91
N PHE A 74 34.31 18.84 -32.64
CA PHE A 74 35.29 19.65 -31.89
C PHE A 74 35.08 19.53 -30.36
N THR A 75 36.02 18.89 -29.66
CA THR A 75 36.25 19.06 -28.21
C THR A 75 37.75 19.23 -27.93
N PRO A 76 38.09 19.94 -26.84
CA PRO A 76 38.92 19.33 -25.79
C PRO A 76 38.33 19.61 -24.39
N SER A 77 38.12 18.60 -23.52
CA SER A 77 39.11 18.07 -22.55
C SER A 77 39.49 19.10 -21.46
N SER A 78 39.51 18.84 -20.14
CA SER A 78 39.42 17.63 -19.26
C SER A 78 39.37 18.16 -17.79
N PRO A 79 39.58 17.40 -16.69
CA PRO A 79 39.65 15.94 -16.47
C PRO A 79 38.72 15.40 -15.34
N ILE A 80 38.65 14.06 -15.24
CA ILE A 80 38.33 13.33 -13.99
C ILE A 80 39.48 12.33 -13.73
N PRO A 81 39.95 12.24 -12.48
CA PRO A 81 40.44 11.01 -11.85
C PRO A 81 39.61 10.70 -10.57
N ASP A 82 39.59 9.50 -9.99
CA ASP A 82 40.20 8.21 -10.35
C ASP A 82 39.38 7.07 -9.69
N ASP A 83 39.76 5.83 -9.97
CA ASP A 83 39.04 4.60 -9.64
C ASP A 83 39.28 4.06 -8.20
N ASP A 84 38.40 3.15 -7.78
CA ASP A 84 38.54 2.08 -6.78
C ASP A 84 39.56 2.24 -5.61
N THR A 85 39.08 2.34 -4.36
CA THR A 85 39.72 1.61 -3.24
C THR A 85 38.75 1.22 -2.11
N ARG A 86 38.77 -0.06 -1.74
CA ARG A 86 38.14 -0.62 -0.52
C ARG A 86 38.86 -0.13 0.75
N THR A 87 38.17 0.00 1.89
CA THR A 87 38.42 -0.77 3.15
C THR A 87 37.69 -0.24 4.39
N ASN A 88 37.46 -1.15 5.35
CA ASN A 88 36.88 -0.93 6.69
C ASN A 88 37.67 0.02 7.61
N GLY A 89 36.96 0.58 8.59
CA GLY A 89 37.48 1.07 9.88
C GLY A 89 36.51 2.08 10.51
N PHE A 90 35.70 1.74 11.53
CA PHE A 90 36.06 1.77 12.96
C PHE A 90 36.91 3.02 13.33
N SER A 91 36.55 3.89 14.28
CA SER A 91 35.67 3.77 15.45
C SER A 91 35.29 5.20 15.91
N ASP A 92 34.06 5.45 16.39
CA ASP A 92 33.66 5.51 17.82
C ASP A 92 34.11 6.79 18.55
N LEU A 93 33.56 7.04 19.74
CA LEU A 93 33.65 8.28 20.55
C LEU A 93 32.81 9.45 20.00
N GLY A 94 31.95 10.09 20.79
CA GLY A 94 31.57 9.78 22.18
C GLY A 94 30.41 10.65 22.64
N SER A 95 29.58 10.09 23.52
CA SER A 95 28.51 10.79 24.22
C SER A 95 29.06 11.94 25.08
N SER A 96 28.32 13.06 25.15
CA SER A 96 27.92 13.72 26.41
C SER A 96 27.13 14.99 26.16
N LEU A 97 25.89 15.03 26.67
CA LEU A 97 25.23 16.28 27.07
C LEU A 97 25.90 16.77 28.38
N PRO A 98 25.83 18.08 28.72
CA PRO A 98 24.84 18.39 29.76
C PRO A 98 24.13 19.75 29.62
N SER A 99 23.03 19.84 30.38
CA SER A 99 22.12 20.97 30.55
C SER A 99 22.69 22.11 31.40
N SER A 100 22.26 23.36 31.18
CA SER A 100 21.66 24.22 32.24
C SER A 100 21.25 25.60 31.71
N ALA A 101 20.42 26.31 32.48
CA ALA A 101 19.58 27.41 32.01
C ALA A 101 20.13 28.83 32.23
N GLY A 102 19.72 29.75 31.36
CA GLY A 102 19.34 31.12 31.76
C GLY A 102 20.35 32.26 31.52
N GLN A 103 20.24 32.91 30.35
CA GLN A 103 20.33 34.38 30.22
C GLN A 103 19.83 34.88 28.85
N THR A 104 19.67 36.21 28.74
CA THR A 104 18.87 36.94 27.74
C THR A 104 19.41 36.92 26.30
N PRO A 105 18.56 37.14 25.27
CA PRO A 105 18.93 36.93 23.88
C PRO A 105 19.86 38.03 23.34
N GLN A 106 21.12 37.69 23.08
CA GLN A 106 22.02 38.52 22.28
C GLN A 106 22.29 37.91 20.91
N LYS A 107 21.86 38.65 19.87
CA LYS A 107 22.42 38.70 18.51
C LYS A 107 22.96 37.37 17.96
N ILE A 108 22.08 36.62 17.28
CA ILE A 108 22.49 35.51 16.41
C ILE A 108 23.47 36.03 15.35
N ARG A 109 24.69 35.51 15.41
CA ARG A 109 25.71 35.70 14.38
C ARG A 109 25.37 34.73 13.24
N HIS A 110 25.02 35.25 12.06
CA HIS A 110 24.88 34.41 10.86
C HIS A 110 26.23 33.80 10.51
N LEU A 111 26.43 32.51 10.84
CA LEU A 111 27.66 31.77 10.53
C LEU A 111 27.44 30.30 10.12
N TYR A 112 26.19 29.86 10.01
CA TYR A 112 25.81 28.62 9.32
C TYR A 112 24.56 28.89 8.48
N ASN A 113 24.51 28.28 7.29
CA ASN A 113 23.57 28.47 6.17
C ASN A 113 24.03 29.44 5.05
N SER A 114 25.08 29.04 4.33
CA SER A 114 25.49 29.67 3.05
C SER A 114 25.53 28.70 1.85
N GLU A 115 25.21 27.40 2.05
CA GLU A 115 25.43 26.36 1.04
C GLU A 115 24.15 25.61 0.60
N LEU A 116 22.96 26.04 1.03
CA LEU A 116 21.70 25.37 0.68
C LEU A 116 20.48 26.27 0.41
N LEU A 117 20.69 27.56 0.10
CA LEU A 117 19.64 28.46 -0.39
C LEU A 117 20.16 29.37 -1.52
N ASP A 118 20.41 28.78 -2.68
CA ASP A 118 20.59 29.54 -3.92
C ASP A 118 19.83 28.92 -5.11
N VAL A 119 18.52 28.68 -4.88
CA VAL A 119 17.54 28.53 -5.96
C VAL A 119 16.49 29.64 -5.84
N TYR A 120 16.97 30.88 -5.83
CA TYR A 120 16.10 32.01 -6.09
C TYR A 120 15.74 32.02 -7.58
N CYS A 121 14.43 31.95 -7.88
CA CYS A 121 13.94 32.28 -9.21
C CYS A 121 14.54 33.63 -9.66
N SER A 122 14.91 33.76 -10.94
CA SER A 122 15.58 34.96 -11.46
C SER A 122 14.78 36.25 -11.24
N GLN A 123 13.47 36.15 -11.05
CA GLN A 123 12.57 37.23 -10.66
C GLN A 123 12.77 37.70 -9.20
N CYS A 124 13.13 36.79 -8.29
CA CYS A 124 13.39 37.06 -6.88
C CYS A 124 14.73 37.78 -6.68
N CYS A 125 15.81 37.31 -7.32
CA CYS A 125 17.11 38.02 -7.28
C CYS A 125 16.99 39.45 -7.80
N LYS A 126 16.24 39.68 -8.88
CA LYS A 126 15.97 41.03 -9.41
C LYS A 126 15.25 41.92 -8.39
N LYS A 127 14.27 41.39 -7.64
CA LYS A 127 13.60 42.13 -6.57
C LYS A 127 14.51 42.43 -5.38
N VAL A 128 15.33 41.47 -4.93
CA VAL A 128 16.29 41.68 -3.84
C VAL A 128 17.34 42.74 -4.21
N ASN A 129 17.89 42.68 -5.44
CA ASN A 129 18.83 43.67 -5.92
C ASN A 129 18.20 45.07 -6.05
N LEU A 130 16.95 45.17 -6.50
CA LEU A 130 16.21 46.44 -6.53
C LEU A 130 15.96 47.00 -5.12
N LEU A 131 15.63 46.15 -4.13
CA LEU A 131 15.48 46.58 -2.74
C LEU A 131 16.80 47.08 -2.14
N ASN A 132 17.92 46.42 -2.46
CA ASN A 132 19.25 46.85 -2.03
C ASN A 132 19.67 48.19 -2.69
N ASP A 133 19.38 48.43 -3.98
CA ASP A 133 19.59 49.72 -4.64
C ASP A 133 18.73 50.83 -4.00
N LEU A 134 17.44 50.54 -3.75
CA LEU A 134 16.54 51.47 -3.08
C LEU A 134 17.01 51.80 -1.65
N GLU A 135 17.54 50.83 -0.89
CA GLU A 135 18.11 51.07 0.43
C GLU A 135 19.39 51.92 0.36
N ALA A 136 20.28 51.65 -0.60
CA ALA A 136 21.49 52.44 -0.83
C ALA A 136 21.16 53.89 -1.25
N ARG A 137 20.11 54.09 -2.05
CA ARG A 137 19.61 55.41 -2.46
C ARG A 137 18.89 56.13 -1.33
N LEU A 138 18.13 55.42 -0.48
CA LEU A 138 17.56 55.96 0.77
C LEU A 138 18.65 56.40 1.76
N LYS A 139 19.73 55.62 1.91
CA LYS A 139 20.88 55.99 2.74
C LYS A 139 21.58 57.25 2.19
N ASN A 140 21.77 57.35 0.87
CA ASN A 140 22.33 58.56 0.24
C ASN A 140 21.41 59.79 0.35
N LEU A 141 20.09 59.62 0.18
CA LEU A 141 19.11 60.69 0.42
C LEU A 141 19.11 61.13 1.88
N LYS A 142 19.22 60.20 2.84
CA LYS A 142 19.30 60.51 4.27
C LYS A 142 20.62 61.20 4.65
N ALA A 143 21.72 60.91 3.96
CA ALA A 143 23.01 61.56 4.14
C ALA A 143 23.07 62.98 3.53
N ASN A 144 22.34 63.23 2.44
CA ASN A 144 22.40 64.48 1.66
C ASN A 144 21.14 65.36 1.75
N SER A 145 20.13 65.00 2.55
CA SER A 145 18.91 65.81 2.70
C SER A 145 19.15 67.01 3.64
N PRO A 146 18.83 68.25 3.24
CA PRO A 146 18.94 69.44 4.09
C PRO A 146 17.83 69.54 5.16
N ASN A 147 17.32 68.41 5.66
CA ASN A 147 16.24 68.33 6.65
C ASN A 147 16.70 68.57 8.11
N ARG A 148 17.60 69.54 8.31
CA ARG A 148 17.74 70.19 9.62
C ARG A 148 16.66 71.26 9.75
N LYS A 149 15.50 70.89 10.30
CA LYS A 149 14.55 71.88 10.83
C LYS A 149 15.27 72.72 11.89
N ILE A 150 15.66 73.93 11.53
CA ILE A 150 16.13 74.94 12.49
C ILE A 150 14.93 75.26 13.37
N SER A 151 14.98 74.85 14.64
CA SER A 151 13.95 75.24 15.62
C SER A 151 13.87 76.76 15.69
N SER A 152 12.65 77.30 15.75
CA SER A 152 12.38 78.76 15.72
C SER A 152 13.18 79.55 16.76
N THR A 153 13.53 78.90 17.88
CA THR A 153 14.35 79.44 18.97
C THR A 153 15.82 79.69 18.59
N ALA A 154 16.34 79.05 17.54
CA ALA A 154 17.72 79.21 17.08
C ALA A 154 17.84 80.36 16.04
N PHE A 155 16.88 80.48 15.12
CA PHE A 155 16.86 81.56 14.14
C PHE A 155 16.63 82.94 14.79
N GLY A 156 15.74 83.00 15.80
CA GLY A 156 15.51 84.24 16.56
C GLY A 156 16.78 84.81 17.21
N ARG A 157 17.72 83.96 17.67
CA ARG A 157 18.98 84.41 18.27
C ARG A 157 19.95 85.03 17.28
N GLN A 158 19.82 84.78 15.97
CA GLN A 158 20.66 85.41 14.95
C GLN A 158 20.17 86.81 14.55
N LEU A 159 18.88 87.13 14.76
CA LEU A 159 18.32 88.45 14.45
C LEU A 159 18.61 89.50 15.54
N PHE A 160 18.79 89.09 16.81
CA PHE A 160 19.03 90.02 17.93
C PHE A 160 20.50 90.50 18.10
N HIS A 161 21.43 90.08 17.24
CA HIS A 161 22.85 90.42 17.37
C HIS A 161 23.42 91.38 16.30
N HIS A 162 22.61 91.89 15.37
CA HIS A 162 23.06 92.79 14.29
C HIS A 162 22.26 94.11 14.20
N SER A 163 22.24 94.90 15.28
CA SER A 163 21.69 96.27 15.25
C SER A 163 22.18 97.21 16.37
N ASN A 164 23.44 97.09 16.82
CA ASN A 164 24.07 98.06 17.74
C ASN A 164 25.21 98.84 17.04
N PHE A 165 24.88 99.65 16.04
CA PHE A 165 25.79 100.67 15.48
C PHE A 165 25.00 101.75 14.71
N SER A 166 24.69 102.89 15.34
CA SER A 166 24.99 104.25 14.82
C SER A 166 24.36 105.39 15.64
N SER A 167 25.20 106.39 15.93
CA SER A 167 24.88 107.82 16.11
C SER A 167 23.73 108.23 17.04
N SER A 168 24.03 108.33 18.34
CA SER A 168 23.47 109.38 19.20
C SER A 168 24.40 110.60 19.13
N GLN A 169 24.02 111.67 18.43
CA GLN A 169 24.79 112.94 18.41
C GLN A 169 23.95 114.12 17.89
N GLY A 170 24.12 115.32 18.48
CA GLY A 170 23.48 116.58 18.06
C GLY A 170 22.25 116.97 18.89
N SER A 171 22.43 117.32 20.17
CA SER A 171 22.80 118.66 20.64
C SER A 171 21.68 119.70 20.50
N THR A 172 20.97 119.95 21.60
CA THR A 172 20.09 121.09 21.81
C THR A 172 20.87 122.36 22.14
N GLU A 173 20.18 123.51 22.09
CA GLU A 173 20.65 124.85 22.51
C GLU A 173 21.76 125.46 21.65
N ASP A 174 21.90 126.77 21.49
CA ASP A 174 21.05 127.96 21.62
C ASP A 174 22.06 129.09 21.33
N LEU A 175 21.84 129.91 20.30
CA LEU A 175 22.65 131.11 20.08
C LEU A 175 21.80 132.22 19.47
N PHE A 176 20.94 132.82 20.29
CA PHE A 176 20.62 134.23 20.13
C PHE A 176 21.93 135.05 20.16
N ARG A 177 22.21 135.80 19.09
CA ARG A 177 23.15 136.93 19.10
C ARG A 177 22.65 137.99 18.14
N ASP A 178 22.39 139.16 18.71
CA ASP A 178 21.80 140.31 18.05
C ASP A 178 22.61 140.84 16.87
N SER A 179 21.90 141.32 15.85
CA SER A 179 22.30 142.52 15.13
C SER A 179 21.05 143.32 14.74
N ILE A 180 20.60 144.15 15.68
CA ILE A 180 19.51 145.10 15.48
C ILE A 180 20.06 146.26 14.64
N ASP A 181 19.79 146.25 13.32
CA ASP A 181 19.32 147.42 12.54
C ASP A 181 19.00 147.04 11.07
N SER A 182 17.95 146.25 10.84
CA SER A 182 17.37 145.99 9.50
C SER A 182 15.92 145.48 9.59
N CYS A 183 15.14 146.09 10.49
CA CYS A 183 13.97 145.49 11.13
C CYS A 183 12.64 145.53 10.35
N ASP A 184 12.67 145.40 9.02
CA ASP A 184 11.44 145.26 8.20
C ASP A 184 11.65 144.34 6.97
N VAL A 185 12.79 144.45 6.27
CA VAL A 185 13.07 143.61 5.08
C VAL A 185 13.34 142.17 5.47
N ASP A 186 14.19 141.92 6.48
CA ASP A 186 14.49 140.57 6.98
C ASP A 186 13.23 139.90 7.59
N ILE A 187 12.34 140.67 8.21
CA ILE A 187 11.05 140.16 8.71
C ILE A 187 10.15 139.78 7.54
N THR A 188 10.03 140.63 6.52
CA THR A 188 9.21 140.37 5.33
C THR A 188 9.73 139.17 4.53
N GLU A 189 11.05 139.04 4.38
CA GLU A 189 11.68 137.89 3.70
C GLU A 189 11.54 136.59 4.51
N LYS A 190 11.67 136.65 5.84
CA LYS A 190 11.37 135.51 6.73
C LYS A 190 9.90 135.13 6.71
N VAL A 191 8.98 136.09 6.67
CA VAL A 191 7.53 135.83 6.52
C VAL A 191 7.24 135.19 5.17
N SER A 192 7.78 135.72 4.06
CA SER A 192 7.59 135.13 2.73
C SER A 192 8.23 133.74 2.62
N TYR A 193 9.38 133.51 3.26
CA TYR A 193 9.98 132.18 3.38
C TYR A 193 9.11 131.22 4.22
N LEU A 194 8.51 131.69 5.32
CA LEU A 194 7.59 130.91 6.14
C LEU A 194 6.28 130.62 5.40
N GLU A 195 5.70 131.58 4.67
CA GLU A 195 4.52 131.38 3.80
C GLU A 195 4.84 130.36 2.70
N LYS A 196 6.01 130.47 2.06
CA LYS A 196 6.47 129.47 1.10
C LYS A 196 6.66 128.10 1.76
N LYS A 197 7.23 128.03 2.97
CA LYS A 197 7.36 126.77 3.72
C LYS A 197 6.01 126.20 4.16
N ILE A 198 5.05 127.04 4.52
CA ILE A 198 3.67 126.65 4.82
C ILE A 198 3.02 126.07 3.57
N THR A 199 3.09 126.74 2.42
CA THR A 199 2.53 126.21 1.16
C THR A 199 3.24 124.95 0.68
N GLU A 200 4.56 124.82 0.87
CA GLU A 200 5.29 123.56 0.62
C GLU A 200 4.80 122.44 1.56
N LEU A 201 4.65 122.70 2.86
CA LEU A 201 4.13 121.73 3.84
C LEU A 201 2.65 121.39 3.62
N GLU A 202 1.83 122.32 3.14
CA GLU A 202 0.43 122.09 2.76
C GLU A 202 0.35 121.19 1.52
N ASN A 203 1.18 121.45 0.50
CA ASN A 203 1.28 120.61 -0.69
C ASN A 203 1.83 119.20 -0.36
N ASP A 204 2.85 119.11 0.50
CA ASP A 204 3.38 117.83 0.99
C ASP A 204 2.32 117.07 1.83
N SER A 205 1.54 117.79 2.65
CA SER A 205 0.43 117.22 3.43
C SER A 205 -0.67 116.66 2.52
N LEU A 206 -1.04 117.37 1.45
CA LEU A 206 -1.98 116.91 0.44
C LEU A 206 -1.44 115.68 -0.32
N ALA A 207 -0.21 115.74 -0.82
CA ALA A 207 0.43 114.64 -1.54
C ALA A 207 0.59 113.37 -0.66
N ASN A 208 0.92 113.55 0.61
CA ASN A 208 0.97 112.47 1.60
C ASN A 208 -0.43 111.92 1.93
N GLY A 209 -1.46 112.79 1.95
CA GLY A 209 -2.86 112.39 2.04
C GLY A 209 -3.30 111.48 0.87
N ASP A 210 -2.97 111.86 -0.35
CA ASP A 210 -3.24 111.07 -1.57
C ASP A 210 -2.46 109.75 -1.57
N LEU A 211 -1.17 109.77 -1.21
CA LEU A 211 -0.35 108.56 -1.08
C LEU A 211 -0.93 107.61 -0.02
N LYS A 212 -1.32 108.13 1.14
CA LYS A 212 -1.99 107.36 2.20
C LYS A 212 -3.33 106.79 1.75
N SER A 213 -4.08 107.51 0.91
CA SER A 213 -5.33 107.03 0.31
C SER A 213 -5.08 105.87 -0.65
N LYS A 214 -4.11 106.01 -1.57
CA LYS A 214 -3.71 104.95 -2.51
C LYS A 214 -3.19 103.70 -1.80
N LEU A 215 -2.26 103.86 -0.84
CA LEU A 215 -1.75 102.75 -0.03
C LEU A 215 -2.86 102.06 0.75
N LYS A 216 -3.87 102.79 1.25
CA LYS A 216 -5.04 102.20 1.90
C LYS A 216 -5.88 101.37 0.89
N GLN A 217 -6.09 101.88 -0.32
CA GLN A 217 -6.81 101.16 -1.37
C GLN A 217 -6.07 99.89 -1.81
N GLU A 218 -4.78 99.98 -2.11
CA GLU A 218 -3.91 98.86 -2.46
C GLU A 218 -3.87 97.81 -1.33
N ASN A 219 -3.75 98.26 -0.08
CA ASN A 219 -3.81 97.36 1.08
C ASN A 219 -5.16 96.64 1.16
N THR A 220 -6.30 97.32 0.97
CA THR A 220 -7.60 96.62 0.92
C THR A 220 -7.70 95.60 -0.22
N GLN A 221 -7.14 95.90 -1.40
CA GLN A 221 -7.11 94.95 -2.52
C GLN A 221 -6.22 93.74 -2.23
N LEU A 222 -5.04 93.95 -1.64
CA LEU A 222 -4.15 92.88 -1.20
C LEU A 222 -4.81 92.01 -0.12
N VAL A 223 -5.51 92.61 0.85
CA VAL A 223 -6.27 91.89 1.87
C VAL A 223 -7.37 91.03 1.24
N HIS A 224 -8.15 91.56 0.28
CA HIS A 224 -9.14 90.75 -0.44
C HIS A 224 -8.49 89.59 -1.22
N ARG A 225 -7.35 89.85 -1.89
CA ARG A 225 -6.62 88.81 -2.63
C ARG A 225 -6.04 87.74 -1.73
N VAL A 226 -5.60 88.08 -0.51
CA VAL A 226 -5.15 87.10 0.50
C VAL A 226 -6.32 86.23 0.94
N HIS A 227 -7.48 86.81 1.28
CA HIS A 227 -8.66 86.02 1.67
C HIS A 227 -9.12 85.06 0.55
N GLU A 228 -9.13 85.53 -0.71
CA GLU A 228 -9.47 84.69 -1.87
C GLU A 228 -8.49 83.51 -2.04
N LEU A 229 -7.19 83.74 -1.83
CA LEU A 229 -6.16 82.69 -1.88
C LEU A 229 -6.25 81.73 -0.69
N GLU A 230 -6.57 82.22 0.52
CA GLU A 230 -6.81 81.37 1.68
C GLU A 230 -8.04 80.48 1.51
N GLU A 231 -9.11 80.99 0.92
CA GLU A 231 -10.32 80.22 0.57
C GLU A 231 -10.00 79.18 -0.50
N GLN A 232 -9.27 79.54 -1.57
CA GLN A 232 -8.80 78.59 -2.58
C GLN A 232 -7.89 77.50 -2.03
N ILE A 233 -7.07 77.79 -1.01
CA ILE A 233 -6.24 76.78 -0.32
C ILE A 233 -7.13 75.86 0.51
N LYS A 234 -8.04 76.40 1.34
CA LYS A 234 -8.98 75.59 2.14
C LYS A 234 -9.84 74.67 1.27
N ASP A 235 -10.32 75.16 0.13
CA ASP A 235 -11.07 74.38 -0.85
C ASP A 235 -10.21 73.30 -1.53
N GLN A 236 -8.90 73.53 -1.73
CA GLN A 236 -7.99 72.52 -2.25
C GLN A 236 -7.64 71.47 -1.19
N GLU A 237 -7.43 71.88 0.06
CA GLU A 237 -7.17 71.00 1.20
C GLU A 237 -8.39 70.09 1.45
N ALA A 238 -9.60 70.65 1.56
CA ALA A 238 -10.83 69.89 1.75
C ALA A 238 -11.11 68.90 0.60
N ARG A 239 -10.86 69.30 -0.65
CA ARG A 239 -10.97 68.38 -1.80
C ARG A 239 -9.91 67.28 -1.78
N ALA A 240 -8.68 67.59 -1.40
CA ALA A 240 -7.61 66.59 -1.29
C ALA A 240 -7.89 65.59 -0.14
N GLU A 241 -8.40 66.07 1.00
CA GLU A 241 -8.84 65.24 2.12
C GLU A 241 -10.01 64.33 1.72
N GLN A 242 -11.04 64.87 1.06
CA GLN A 242 -12.17 64.07 0.57
C GLN A 242 -11.70 62.99 -0.42
N CYS A 243 -10.87 63.35 -1.42
CA CYS A 243 -10.34 62.36 -2.36
C CYS A 243 -9.51 61.28 -1.65
N LEU A 244 -8.69 61.65 -0.66
CA LEU A 244 -7.91 60.69 0.13
C LEU A 244 -8.82 59.74 0.93
N GLU A 245 -9.88 60.25 1.56
CA GLU A 245 -10.85 59.41 2.29
C GLU A 245 -11.61 58.47 1.35
N GLU A 246 -11.99 58.93 0.16
CA GLU A 246 -12.61 58.09 -0.88
C GLU A 246 -11.68 56.99 -1.40
N GLU A 247 -10.39 57.28 -1.63
CA GLU A 247 -9.39 56.25 -1.99
C GLU A 247 -9.19 55.25 -0.85
N LEU A 248 -9.05 55.72 0.41
CA LEU A 248 -8.91 54.84 1.57
C LEU A 248 -10.13 53.94 1.79
N LYS A 249 -11.34 54.47 1.53
CA LYS A 249 -12.58 53.70 1.55
C LYS A 249 -12.60 52.64 0.44
N ARG A 250 -12.30 53.02 -0.81
CA ARG A 250 -12.25 52.10 -1.95
C ARG A 250 -11.19 51.00 -1.77
N HIS A 251 -10.01 51.32 -1.23
CA HIS A 251 -9.00 50.34 -0.86
C HIS A 251 -9.47 49.38 0.24
N ARG A 252 -10.15 49.89 1.29
CA ARG A 252 -10.69 49.06 2.37
C ARG A 252 -11.77 48.09 1.87
N GLU A 253 -12.65 48.57 0.99
CA GLU A 253 -13.71 47.76 0.37
C GLU A 253 -13.12 46.68 -0.55
N ALA A 254 -12.15 47.03 -1.41
CA ALA A 254 -11.45 46.09 -2.28
C ALA A 254 -10.67 45.03 -1.49
N TYR A 255 -9.95 45.44 -0.43
CA TYR A 255 -9.26 44.51 0.47
C TYR A 255 -10.25 43.56 1.16
N SER A 256 -11.34 44.09 1.71
CA SER A 256 -12.38 43.28 2.35
C SER A 256 -13.06 42.31 1.37
N LYS A 257 -13.20 42.68 0.09
CA LYS A 257 -13.69 41.77 -0.95
C LYS A 257 -12.69 40.63 -1.18
N MET A 258 -11.43 40.95 -1.47
CA MET A 258 -10.37 39.96 -1.67
C MET A 258 -10.25 38.98 -0.50
N GLU A 259 -10.35 39.44 0.75
CA GLU A 259 -10.30 38.54 1.91
C GLU A 259 -11.50 37.60 1.98
N ARG A 260 -12.72 38.05 1.62
CA ARG A 260 -13.88 37.15 1.50
C ARG A 260 -13.70 36.14 0.37
N ASP A 261 -13.26 36.61 -0.80
CA ASP A 261 -13.04 35.76 -1.98
C ASP A 261 -12.02 34.64 -1.63
N LYS A 262 -10.89 34.98 -0.99
CA LYS A 262 -9.90 34.01 -0.46
C LYS A 262 -10.51 33.06 0.58
N SER A 263 -11.29 33.56 1.54
CA SER A 263 -11.93 32.70 2.54
C SER A 263 -12.85 31.66 1.88
N THR A 264 -13.63 32.07 0.87
CA THR A 264 -14.47 31.13 0.11
C THR A 264 -13.65 30.14 -0.71
N GLU A 265 -12.50 30.54 -1.27
CA GLU A 265 -11.58 29.63 -1.96
C GLU A 265 -10.96 28.60 -0.99
N ILE A 266 -10.54 29.04 0.20
CA ILE A 266 -10.03 28.17 1.27
C ILE A 266 -11.12 27.18 1.72
N GLU A 267 -12.36 27.63 1.91
CA GLU A 267 -13.50 26.76 2.25
C GLU A 267 -13.77 25.73 1.15
N LEU A 268 -13.79 26.12 -0.13
CA LEU A 268 -13.98 25.21 -1.26
C LEU A 268 -12.86 24.16 -1.36
N LEU A 269 -11.60 24.58 -1.20
CA LEU A 269 -10.45 23.67 -1.20
C LEU A 269 -10.48 22.73 0.02
N SER A 270 -10.82 23.23 1.21
CA SER A 270 -10.96 22.42 2.42
C SER A 270 -12.05 21.35 2.27
N ASN A 271 -13.21 21.72 1.72
CA ASN A 271 -14.28 20.76 1.42
C ASN A 271 -13.84 19.71 0.39
N ARG A 272 -13.07 20.11 -0.65
CA ARG A 272 -12.58 19.15 -1.65
C ARG A 272 -11.52 18.20 -1.08
N VAL A 273 -10.65 18.66 -0.18
CA VAL A 273 -9.70 17.80 0.55
C VAL A 273 -10.47 16.80 1.42
N GLN A 274 -11.45 17.24 2.21
CA GLN A 274 -12.25 16.36 3.06
C GLN A 274 -12.95 15.26 2.23
N GLN A 275 -13.58 15.62 1.10
CA GLN A 275 -14.19 14.63 0.21
C GLN A 275 -13.20 13.58 -0.29
N LEU A 276 -12.00 14.01 -0.70
CA LEU A 276 -10.94 13.10 -1.15
C LEU A 276 -10.40 12.22 -0.02
N GLU A 277 -10.37 12.71 1.22
CA GLU A 277 -10.01 11.93 2.41
C GLU A 277 -11.07 10.87 2.74
N GLU A 278 -12.35 11.22 2.63
CA GLU A 278 -13.50 10.32 2.80
C GLU A 278 -13.53 9.23 1.71
N GLU A 279 -13.41 9.61 0.43
CA GLU A 279 -13.30 8.69 -0.72
C GLU A 279 -12.11 7.72 -0.52
N ASN A 280 -10.94 8.22 -0.09
CA ASN A 280 -9.75 7.42 0.16
C ASN A 280 -9.90 6.49 1.37
N ALA A 281 -10.59 6.92 2.43
CA ALA A 281 -10.93 6.08 3.58
C ALA A 281 -11.88 4.93 3.17
N GLU A 282 -12.91 5.20 2.36
CA GLU A 282 -13.80 4.16 1.83
C GLU A 282 -13.03 3.17 0.94
N MET A 283 -12.16 3.67 0.06
CA MET A 283 -11.33 2.81 -0.80
C MET A 283 -10.37 1.93 0.02
N LYS A 284 -9.78 2.44 1.11
CA LYS A 284 -8.98 1.62 2.04
C LYS A 284 -9.80 0.50 2.68
N VAL A 285 -11.03 0.79 3.13
CA VAL A 285 -11.94 -0.22 3.70
C VAL A 285 -12.30 -1.28 2.64
N ASN A 286 -12.60 -0.87 1.40
CA ASN A 286 -12.89 -1.78 0.30
C ASN A 286 -11.69 -2.66 -0.06
N VAL A 287 -10.47 -2.13 -0.09
CA VAL A 287 -9.23 -2.91 -0.29
C VAL A 287 -9.04 -3.94 0.81
N CYS A 288 -9.23 -3.57 2.09
CA CYS A 288 -9.13 -4.52 3.20
C CYS A 288 -10.20 -5.63 3.12
N ARG A 289 -11.45 -5.28 2.76
CA ARG A 289 -12.53 -6.25 2.53
C ARG A 289 -12.21 -7.22 1.41
N LEU A 290 -11.71 -6.73 0.27
CA LEU A 290 -11.33 -7.55 -0.88
C LEU A 290 -10.14 -8.46 -0.55
N LYS A 291 -9.12 -7.97 0.18
CA LYS A 291 -8.00 -8.81 0.65
C LYS A 291 -8.49 -9.99 1.49
N SER A 292 -9.37 -9.76 2.46
CA SER A 292 -9.96 -10.84 3.28
C SER A 292 -10.81 -11.81 2.45
N GLN A 293 -11.49 -11.32 1.40
CA GLN A 293 -12.23 -12.18 0.47
C GLN A 293 -11.30 -13.04 -0.38
N THR A 294 -10.19 -12.50 -0.88
CA THR A 294 -9.16 -13.24 -1.62
C THR A 294 -8.53 -14.32 -0.74
N GLU A 295 -8.12 -13.99 0.48
CA GLU A 295 -7.52 -14.94 1.43
C GLU A 295 -8.46 -16.13 1.73
N LYS A 296 -9.76 -15.88 1.89
CA LYS A 296 -10.76 -16.95 2.07
C LYS A 296 -10.91 -17.85 0.84
N LEU A 297 -10.81 -17.29 -0.37
CA LEU A 297 -10.83 -18.06 -1.61
C LEU A 297 -9.56 -18.89 -1.79
N ASP A 298 -8.39 -18.36 -1.41
CA ASP A 298 -7.13 -19.12 -1.41
C ASP A 298 -7.15 -20.27 -0.39
N GLN A 299 -7.71 -20.05 0.81
CA GLN A 299 -7.91 -21.11 1.81
C GLN A 299 -8.87 -22.21 1.32
N GLU A 300 -9.97 -21.85 0.64
CA GLU A 300 -10.89 -22.85 0.07
C GLU A 300 -10.27 -23.58 -1.13
N LYS A 301 -9.52 -22.86 -1.98
CA LYS A 301 -8.74 -23.45 -3.07
C LYS A 301 -7.76 -24.50 -2.54
N GLN A 302 -6.96 -24.17 -1.52
CA GLN A 302 -6.02 -25.11 -0.92
C GLN A 302 -6.75 -26.33 -0.35
N ARG A 303 -7.82 -26.12 0.44
CA ARG A 303 -8.67 -27.18 0.98
C ARG A 303 -9.24 -28.12 -0.10
N MET A 304 -9.55 -27.59 -1.29
CA MET A 304 -10.04 -28.38 -2.41
C MET A 304 -8.92 -29.09 -3.17
N THR A 305 -7.72 -28.49 -3.26
CA THR A 305 -6.50 -29.14 -3.75
C THR A 305 -6.12 -30.33 -2.86
N ASP A 306 -6.06 -30.16 -1.54
CA ASP A 306 -5.70 -31.22 -0.59
C ASP A 306 -6.64 -32.44 -0.74
N LYS A 307 -7.96 -32.20 -0.83
CA LYS A 307 -8.97 -33.25 -1.07
C LYS A 307 -8.81 -33.95 -2.43
N LEU A 308 -8.40 -33.22 -3.47
CA LEU A 308 -8.15 -33.78 -4.78
C LEU A 308 -6.90 -34.67 -4.77
N GLU A 309 -5.85 -34.26 -4.05
CA GLU A 309 -4.63 -35.04 -3.85
C GLU A 309 -4.93 -36.32 -3.06
N ASP A 310 -5.66 -36.23 -1.94
CA ASP A 310 -6.13 -37.38 -1.15
C ASP A 310 -6.91 -38.40 -1.99
N THR A 311 -7.86 -37.93 -2.78
CA THR A 311 -8.70 -38.82 -3.62
C THR A 311 -7.95 -39.39 -4.81
N SER A 312 -7.02 -38.63 -5.40
CA SER A 312 -6.09 -39.11 -6.44
C SER A 312 -5.14 -40.17 -5.91
N LEU A 313 -4.62 -40.01 -4.69
CA LEU A 313 -3.74 -40.99 -4.04
C LEU A 313 -4.48 -42.30 -3.77
N ARG A 314 -5.69 -42.24 -3.18
CA ARG A 314 -6.53 -43.43 -2.96
C ARG A 314 -6.85 -44.15 -4.27
N LEU A 315 -7.21 -43.41 -5.32
CA LEU A 315 -7.47 -43.99 -6.64
C LEU A 315 -6.23 -44.70 -7.20
N LYS A 316 -5.03 -44.12 -7.02
CA LYS A 316 -3.77 -44.74 -7.43
C LYS A 316 -3.48 -46.03 -6.66
N ASP A 317 -3.70 -46.05 -5.35
CA ASP A 317 -3.51 -47.24 -4.52
C ASP A 317 -4.45 -48.38 -4.95
N GLU A 318 -5.72 -48.08 -5.25
CA GLU A 318 -6.69 -49.02 -5.81
C GLU A 318 -6.25 -49.52 -7.20
N MET A 319 -5.80 -48.63 -8.10
CA MET A 319 -5.28 -49.01 -9.41
C MET A 319 -4.05 -49.94 -9.32
N ASP A 320 -3.16 -49.70 -8.36
CA ASP A 320 -2.00 -50.55 -8.11
C ASP A 320 -2.37 -51.88 -7.43
N LEU A 321 -3.46 -51.92 -6.64
CA LEU A 321 -4.05 -53.16 -6.15
C LEU A 321 -4.69 -53.99 -7.28
N TYR A 322 -5.50 -53.37 -8.14
CA TYR A 322 -6.06 -54.02 -9.33
C TYR A 322 -4.98 -54.62 -10.23
N ARG A 323 -3.88 -53.87 -10.46
CA ARG A 323 -2.72 -54.35 -11.21
C ARG A 323 -2.12 -55.62 -10.59
N LYS A 324 -1.81 -55.60 -9.29
CA LYS A 324 -1.28 -56.76 -8.53
C LYS A 324 -2.22 -57.97 -8.59
N ILE A 325 -3.54 -57.77 -8.61
CA ILE A 325 -4.52 -58.86 -8.74
C ILE A 325 -4.50 -59.43 -10.16
N MET A 326 -4.45 -58.58 -11.19
CA MET A 326 -4.33 -59.04 -12.59
C MET A 326 -3.05 -59.81 -12.84
N ASP A 327 -1.90 -59.33 -12.33
CA ASP A 327 -0.61 -60.01 -12.46
C ASP A 327 -0.65 -61.41 -11.83
N LYS A 328 -1.25 -61.55 -10.63
CA LYS A 328 -1.46 -62.84 -9.95
C LYS A 328 -2.39 -63.79 -10.72
N LEU A 329 -3.50 -63.29 -11.28
CA LEU A 329 -4.39 -64.11 -12.10
C LEU A 329 -3.72 -64.58 -13.39
N TRP A 330 -2.87 -63.74 -13.98
CA TRP A 330 -2.08 -64.11 -15.15
C TRP A 330 -1.03 -65.18 -14.81
N GLN A 331 -0.31 -65.01 -13.71
CA GLN A 331 0.66 -66.00 -13.19
C GLN A 331 -0.03 -67.35 -12.93
N ASN A 332 -1.14 -67.37 -12.18
CA ASN A 332 -1.86 -68.60 -11.88
C ASN A 332 -2.41 -69.30 -13.13
N ARG A 333 -2.89 -68.55 -14.13
CA ARG A 333 -3.28 -69.13 -15.43
C ARG A 333 -2.10 -69.76 -16.16
N HIS A 334 -0.92 -69.13 -16.11
CA HIS A 334 0.28 -69.65 -16.75
C HIS A 334 0.84 -70.89 -16.02
N GLU A 335 0.82 -70.89 -14.69
CA GLU A 335 1.17 -72.05 -13.85
C GLU A 335 0.24 -73.23 -14.14
N PHE A 336 -1.07 -73.04 -14.11
CA PHE A 336 -2.05 -74.09 -14.44
C PHE A 336 -1.89 -74.63 -15.86
N GLN A 337 -1.60 -73.76 -16.84
CA GLN A 337 -1.30 -74.17 -18.21
C GLN A 337 -0.06 -75.07 -18.25
N LYS A 338 1.01 -74.71 -17.52
CA LYS A 338 2.27 -75.44 -17.46
C LYS A 338 2.15 -76.77 -16.72
N GLU A 339 1.39 -76.83 -15.64
CA GLU A 339 1.03 -78.08 -14.95
C GLU A 339 0.22 -79.01 -15.86
N ARG A 340 -0.72 -78.45 -16.63
CA ARG A 340 -1.50 -79.22 -17.61
C ARG A 340 -0.63 -79.78 -18.74
N GLU A 341 0.35 -79.01 -19.22
CA GLU A 341 1.34 -79.45 -20.20
C GLU A 341 2.22 -80.57 -19.63
N ALA A 342 2.78 -80.42 -18.42
CA ALA A 342 3.58 -81.46 -17.77
C ALA A 342 2.78 -82.74 -17.47
N MET A 343 1.51 -82.63 -17.07
CA MET A 343 0.62 -83.78 -16.89
C MET A 343 0.31 -84.47 -18.22
N GLN A 344 0.17 -83.71 -19.32
CA GLN A 344 -0.01 -84.25 -20.66
C GLN A 344 1.24 -84.99 -21.14
N GLU A 345 2.44 -84.44 -20.91
CA GLU A 345 3.72 -85.13 -21.18
C GLU A 345 3.82 -86.46 -20.41
N LEU A 346 3.49 -86.48 -19.11
CA LEU A 346 3.46 -87.70 -18.30
C LEU A 346 2.46 -88.74 -18.82
N ILE A 347 1.28 -88.30 -19.28
CA ILE A 347 0.29 -89.20 -19.90
C ILE A 347 0.85 -89.82 -21.19
N GLU A 348 1.63 -89.08 -21.97
CA GLU A 348 2.28 -89.59 -23.18
C GLU A 348 3.46 -90.52 -22.87
N ASP A 349 4.27 -90.22 -21.85
CA ASP A 349 5.32 -91.11 -21.36
C ASP A 349 4.73 -92.46 -20.92
N LEU A 350 3.67 -92.45 -20.12
CA LEU A 350 2.96 -93.66 -19.68
C LEU A 350 2.32 -94.43 -20.85
N ARG A 351 1.81 -93.74 -21.88
CA ARG A 351 1.32 -94.39 -23.11
C ARG A 351 2.46 -95.10 -23.85
N ARG A 352 3.60 -94.44 -24.03
CA ARG A 352 4.79 -95.03 -24.66
C ARG A 352 5.33 -96.22 -23.87
N GLU A 353 5.33 -96.16 -22.53
CA GLU A 353 5.70 -97.29 -21.69
C GLU A 353 4.70 -98.47 -21.78
N LEU A 354 3.39 -98.19 -21.81
CA LEU A 354 2.37 -99.22 -22.02
C LEU A 354 2.51 -99.91 -23.39
N GLU A 355 2.82 -99.15 -24.45
CA GLU A 355 3.13 -99.69 -25.79
C GLU A 355 4.40 -100.57 -25.76
N HIS A 356 5.47 -100.10 -25.10
CA HIS A 356 6.69 -100.90 -24.92
C HIS A 356 6.43 -102.20 -24.15
N LEU A 357 5.64 -102.16 -23.07
CA LEU A 357 5.29 -103.35 -22.28
C LEU A 357 4.42 -104.34 -23.07
N GLN A 358 3.51 -103.86 -23.92
CA GLN A 358 2.75 -104.71 -24.84
C GLN A 358 3.65 -105.41 -25.86
N LEU A 359 4.61 -104.69 -26.45
CA LEU A 359 5.60 -105.28 -27.38
C LEU A 359 6.50 -106.31 -26.67
N PHE A 360 7.01 -106.00 -25.48
CA PHE A 360 7.82 -106.93 -24.68
C PHE A 360 7.04 -108.20 -24.28
N LYS A 361 5.77 -108.06 -23.90
CA LYS A 361 4.91 -109.20 -23.63
C LYS A 361 4.77 -110.09 -24.87
N LEU A 362 4.50 -109.52 -26.03
CA LEU A 362 4.39 -110.27 -27.30
C LEU A 362 5.71 -110.98 -27.66
N GLU A 363 6.85 -110.40 -27.31
CA GLU A 363 8.16 -111.03 -27.51
C GLU A 363 8.44 -112.18 -26.52
N THR A 364 8.04 -112.05 -25.26
CA THR A 364 8.20 -113.11 -24.25
C THR A 364 7.19 -114.26 -24.40
N GLU A 365 6.00 -114.00 -24.96
CA GLU A 365 5.00 -115.04 -25.28
C GLU A 365 5.34 -115.85 -26.56
N LYS A 366 6.48 -115.59 -27.23
CA LYS A 366 7.00 -116.46 -28.31
C LYS A 366 7.16 -117.91 -27.80
N PRO A 367 6.43 -118.90 -28.35
CA PRO A 367 6.38 -120.25 -27.78
C PRO A 367 7.66 -121.03 -28.09
N GLY A 368 8.70 -120.92 -27.24
CA GLY A 368 10.00 -121.45 -27.62
C GLY A 368 11.14 -121.53 -26.61
N ARG A 369 10.94 -121.53 -25.28
CA ARG A 369 11.99 -121.99 -24.33
C ARG A 369 11.50 -122.41 -22.93
N GLY A 370 11.60 -123.70 -22.65
CA GLY A 370 12.00 -124.27 -21.35
C GLY A 370 11.24 -123.87 -20.07
N ARG A 371 10.15 -124.60 -19.76
CA ARG A 371 9.87 -124.94 -18.35
C ARG A 371 11.05 -125.74 -17.77
N ASN A 372 11.37 -125.55 -16.48
CA ASN A 372 11.85 -126.56 -15.50
C ASN A 372 12.48 -125.91 -14.25
N ALA A 373 11.72 -125.11 -13.46
CA ALA A 373 12.19 -124.57 -12.18
C ALA A 373 11.08 -124.36 -11.10
N ALA A 374 9.81 -124.66 -11.40
CA ALA A 374 8.68 -124.21 -10.58
C ALA A 374 8.61 -124.84 -9.17
N GLY A 375 8.82 -126.16 -9.04
CA GLY A 375 8.56 -126.87 -7.77
C GLY A 375 9.46 -126.46 -6.59
N LEU A 376 10.73 -126.14 -6.84
CA LEU A 376 11.63 -125.56 -5.82
C LEU A 376 11.37 -124.07 -5.59
N SER A 377 10.86 -123.37 -6.61
CA SER A 377 10.45 -121.97 -6.48
C SER A 377 9.20 -121.82 -5.61
N GLU A 378 8.24 -122.76 -5.65
CA GLU A 378 7.02 -122.69 -4.84
C GLU A 378 7.27 -122.90 -3.34
N TYR A 379 8.21 -123.78 -2.95
CA TYR A 379 8.57 -123.95 -1.54
C TYR A 379 9.29 -122.71 -1.00
N ASN A 380 10.29 -122.20 -1.73
CA ASN A 380 10.96 -120.95 -1.40
C ASN A 380 10.00 -119.74 -1.41
N ALA A 381 9.01 -119.72 -2.31
CA ALA A 381 7.98 -118.70 -2.33
C ALA A 381 7.11 -118.73 -1.08
N LYS A 382 6.69 -119.91 -0.59
CA LYS A 382 5.89 -120.03 0.64
C LYS A 382 6.69 -119.65 1.90
N THR A 383 7.97 -120.02 1.99
CA THR A 383 8.83 -119.56 3.09
C THR A 383 8.97 -118.04 3.06
N ARG A 384 9.23 -117.46 1.87
CA ARG A 384 9.34 -116.01 1.67
C ARG A 384 8.01 -115.27 1.88
N GLU A 385 6.88 -115.90 1.58
CA GLU A 385 5.53 -115.38 1.85
C GLU A 385 5.30 -115.27 3.36
N ILE A 386 5.63 -116.29 4.15
CA ILE A 386 5.56 -116.25 5.62
C ILE A 386 6.52 -115.19 6.21
N GLU A 387 7.74 -115.07 5.67
CA GLU A 387 8.68 -114.01 6.05
C GLU A 387 8.12 -112.62 5.74
N LEU A 388 7.51 -112.43 4.56
CA LEU A 388 6.86 -111.18 4.17
C LEU A 388 5.60 -110.90 5.00
N GLU A 389 4.83 -111.92 5.41
CA GLU A 389 3.70 -111.74 6.33
C GLU A 389 4.18 -111.30 7.73
N HIS A 390 5.28 -111.88 8.22
CA HIS A 390 5.91 -111.45 9.47
C HIS A 390 6.46 -110.03 9.35
N GLU A 391 7.09 -109.68 8.24
CA GLU A 391 7.61 -108.34 7.98
C GLU A 391 6.47 -107.31 7.82
N VAL A 392 5.37 -107.66 7.15
CA VAL A 392 4.16 -106.82 7.07
C VAL A 392 3.51 -106.66 8.45
N LYS A 393 3.48 -107.69 9.29
CA LYS A 393 3.01 -107.56 10.69
C LYS A 393 3.94 -106.64 11.49
N ARG A 394 5.27 -106.78 11.34
CA ARG A 394 6.28 -105.93 11.98
C ARG A 394 6.16 -104.47 11.54
N LEU A 395 6.09 -104.21 10.24
CA LEU A 395 5.91 -102.89 9.65
C LEU A 395 4.57 -102.26 10.03
N LYS A 396 3.47 -103.03 10.14
CA LYS A 396 2.19 -102.52 10.64
C LYS A 396 2.28 -102.10 12.11
N GLN A 397 2.94 -102.88 12.96
CA GLN A 397 3.19 -102.50 14.36
C GLN A 397 4.11 -101.29 14.48
N GLU A 398 5.14 -101.18 13.64
CA GLU A 398 6.04 -100.03 13.57
C GLU A 398 5.34 -98.77 13.07
N ASN A 399 4.50 -98.88 12.02
CA ASN A 399 3.71 -97.75 11.52
C ASN A 399 2.66 -97.28 12.55
N HIS A 400 2.08 -98.19 13.33
CA HIS A 400 1.20 -97.81 14.45
C HIS A 400 1.98 -97.03 15.51
N LYS A 401 3.14 -97.53 15.97
CA LYS A 401 4.01 -96.81 16.91
C LYS A 401 4.46 -95.45 16.40
N LEU A 402 4.78 -95.34 15.11
CA LEU A 402 5.16 -94.06 14.49
C LEU A 402 3.99 -93.08 14.41
N ARG A 403 2.74 -93.55 14.26
CA ARG A 403 1.54 -92.71 14.38
C ARG A 403 1.34 -92.25 15.81
N ASP A 404 1.41 -93.16 16.78
CA ASP A 404 1.28 -92.82 18.20
C ASP A 404 2.33 -91.76 18.62
N GLN A 405 3.58 -91.92 18.17
CA GLN A 405 4.64 -90.92 18.35
C GLN A 405 4.39 -89.59 17.61
N ASN A 406 3.76 -89.63 16.43
CA ASN A 406 3.38 -88.41 15.71
C ASN A 406 2.28 -87.65 16.44
N ASP A 407 1.28 -88.37 16.96
CA ASP A 407 0.19 -87.80 17.74
C ASP A 407 0.69 -87.21 19.07
N ASP A 408 1.63 -87.89 19.76
CA ASP A 408 2.33 -87.34 20.93
C ASP A 408 3.12 -86.06 20.60
N LEU A 409 3.85 -86.03 19.47
CA LEU A 409 4.59 -84.85 19.03
C LEU A 409 3.68 -83.70 18.62
N ASN A 410 2.55 -83.98 17.94
CA ASN A 410 1.54 -82.99 17.63
C ASN A 410 0.91 -82.41 18.91
N GLY A 411 0.66 -83.25 19.91
CA GLY A 411 0.23 -82.81 21.24
C GLY A 411 1.26 -81.91 21.94
N GLN A 412 2.55 -82.20 21.79
CA GLN A 412 3.63 -81.33 22.30
C GLN A 412 3.70 -79.99 21.55
N ILE A 413 3.58 -79.98 20.22
CA ILE A 413 3.55 -78.74 19.40
C ILE A 413 2.36 -77.85 19.78
N LEU A 414 1.17 -78.44 19.96
CA LEU A 414 -0.01 -77.70 20.44
C LEU A 414 0.21 -77.15 21.85
N SER A 415 0.81 -77.92 22.75
CA SER A 415 1.11 -77.48 24.12
C SER A 415 2.11 -76.33 24.16
N LEU A 416 3.15 -76.38 23.31
CA LEU A 416 4.14 -75.30 23.16
C LEU A 416 3.50 -74.05 22.54
N SER A 417 2.74 -74.21 21.45
CA SER A 417 2.00 -73.11 20.80
C SER A 417 1.05 -72.39 21.77
N LEU A 418 0.33 -73.14 22.62
CA LEU A 418 -0.52 -72.58 23.66
C LEU A 418 0.27 -71.88 24.77
N TYR A 419 1.45 -72.38 25.13
CA TYR A 419 2.34 -71.73 26.09
C TYR A 419 2.92 -70.42 25.54
N GLU A 420 3.35 -70.39 24.28
CA GLU A 420 3.82 -69.19 23.60
C GLU A 420 2.70 -68.16 23.44
N ALA A 421 1.50 -68.57 23.01
CA ALA A 421 0.32 -67.71 22.97
C ALA A 421 0.01 -67.10 24.35
N LYS A 422 0.06 -67.92 25.42
CA LYS A 422 -0.15 -67.45 26.80
C LYS A 422 0.94 -66.46 27.25
N ASN A 423 2.19 -66.66 26.85
CA ASN A 423 3.27 -65.70 27.11
C ASN A 423 3.10 -64.39 26.32
N LEU A 424 2.62 -64.45 25.07
CA LEU A 424 2.27 -63.25 24.29
C LEU A 424 1.16 -62.44 24.98
N PHE A 425 0.10 -63.09 25.46
CA PHE A 425 -0.94 -62.43 26.26
C PHE A 425 -0.39 -61.84 27.56
N ALA A 426 0.55 -62.50 28.24
CA ALA A 426 1.19 -61.97 29.45
C ALA A 426 2.08 -60.74 29.17
N CYS A 427 2.79 -60.71 28.03
CA CYS A 427 3.63 -59.58 27.63
C CYS A 427 2.85 -58.28 27.35
N HIS A 428 1.55 -58.35 27.06
CA HIS A 428 0.70 -57.17 26.87
C HIS A 428 0.64 -56.26 28.13
N THR A 429 1.02 -56.76 29.31
CA THR A 429 1.05 -55.98 30.56
C THR A 429 2.30 -55.10 30.75
N LYS A 430 3.33 -55.23 29.90
CA LYS A 430 4.57 -54.42 29.98
C LYS A 430 4.81 -53.48 28.80
N ALA A 431 4.05 -53.62 27.72
CA ALA A 431 4.02 -52.65 26.63
C ALA A 431 2.75 -51.81 26.77
N GLN A 432 2.86 -50.64 27.40
CA GLN A 432 1.81 -49.63 27.31
C GLN A 432 1.67 -49.23 25.84
N SER A 433 0.51 -49.53 25.26
CA SER A 433 0.20 -49.17 23.88
C SER A 433 -0.21 -47.70 23.81
N LEU A 434 0.20 -47.00 22.75
CA LEU A 434 -0.04 -45.57 22.51
C LEU A 434 -1.51 -45.13 22.74
N ALA A 435 -2.48 -46.02 22.50
CA ALA A 435 -3.89 -45.77 22.78
C ALA A 435 -4.18 -45.47 24.27
N ALA A 436 -3.51 -46.17 25.19
CA ALA A 436 -3.69 -45.96 26.64
C ALA A 436 -2.98 -44.69 27.16
N GLU A 437 -2.09 -44.10 26.36
CA GLU A 437 -1.46 -42.81 26.66
C GLU A 437 -2.38 -41.65 26.20
N ILE A 438 -3.06 -41.81 25.07
CA ILE A 438 -4.07 -40.88 24.55
C ILE A 438 -5.28 -40.78 25.49
N ASP A 439 -5.77 -41.89 26.04
CA ASP A 439 -6.91 -41.89 26.99
C ASP A 439 -6.55 -41.30 28.37
N ASN A 440 -5.24 -41.20 28.70
CA ASN A 440 -4.76 -40.66 29.98
C ASN A 440 -4.42 -39.17 29.94
N ALA A 441 -4.22 -38.57 28.76
CA ALA A 441 -4.09 -37.13 28.63
C ALA A 441 -5.47 -36.48 28.85
N SER A 442 -5.70 -35.96 30.05
CA SER A 442 -7.04 -35.49 30.40
C SER A 442 -7.41 -34.25 29.56
N ARG A 443 -8.68 -34.18 29.19
CA ARG A 443 -9.27 -32.99 28.52
C ARG A 443 -8.96 -31.71 29.31
N ASP A 444 -8.88 -31.81 30.63
CA ASP A 444 -8.67 -30.68 31.53
C ASP A 444 -7.21 -30.18 31.47
N GLU A 445 -6.21 -31.07 31.43
CA GLU A 445 -4.79 -30.70 31.21
C GLU A 445 -4.59 -30.01 29.84
N LEU A 446 -5.26 -30.50 28.79
CA LEU A 446 -5.19 -29.88 27.45
C LEU A 446 -5.83 -28.48 27.43
N VAL A 447 -6.93 -28.29 28.17
CA VAL A 447 -7.62 -26.99 28.31
C VAL A 447 -6.83 -26.03 29.20
N GLU A 448 -6.13 -26.52 30.22
CA GLU A 448 -5.26 -25.71 31.08
C GLU A 448 -4.02 -25.23 30.32
N ALA A 449 -3.33 -26.12 29.59
CA ALA A 449 -2.24 -25.75 28.70
C ALA A 449 -2.64 -24.74 27.61
N LEU A 450 -3.87 -24.86 27.07
CA LEU A 450 -4.39 -23.88 26.11
C LEU A 450 -4.59 -22.50 26.74
N LYS A 451 -5.12 -22.43 27.97
CA LYS A 451 -5.29 -21.16 28.70
C LYS A 451 -3.96 -20.50 29.05
N GLU A 452 -2.97 -21.27 29.51
CA GLU A 452 -1.62 -20.72 29.76
C GLU A 452 -1.02 -20.13 28.47
N GLN A 453 -1.19 -20.82 27.34
CA GLN A 453 -0.74 -20.35 26.04
C GLN A 453 -1.47 -19.07 25.58
N GLU A 454 -2.79 -18.96 25.82
CA GLU A 454 -3.56 -17.73 25.58
C GLU A 454 -3.07 -16.56 26.45
N GLU A 455 -2.80 -16.79 27.74
CA GLU A 455 -2.28 -15.76 28.63
C GLU A 455 -0.87 -15.29 28.24
N ILE A 456 0.02 -16.21 27.87
CA ILE A 456 1.35 -15.88 27.35
C ILE A 456 1.22 -15.06 26.05
N ASN A 457 0.32 -15.43 25.15
CA ASN A 457 0.08 -14.68 23.90
C ASN A 457 -0.44 -13.26 24.19
N PHE A 458 -1.34 -13.10 25.15
CA PHE A 458 -1.85 -11.80 25.60
C PHE A 458 -0.74 -10.91 26.19
N ARG A 459 0.10 -11.47 27.07
CA ARG A 459 1.26 -10.76 27.64
C ARG A 459 2.28 -10.35 26.57
N LEU A 460 2.53 -11.22 25.58
CA LEU A 460 3.41 -10.92 24.44
C LEU A 460 2.87 -9.78 23.56
N ARG A 461 1.55 -9.74 23.31
CA ARG A 461 0.90 -8.63 22.58
C ARG A 461 1.08 -7.31 23.32
N GLN A 462 0.76 -7.26 24.61
CA GLN A 462 0.98 -6.06 25.43
C GLN A 462 2.44 -5.61 25.50
N TYR A 463 3.40 -6.54 25.40
CA TYR A 463 4.82 -6.22 25.33
C TYR A 463 5.22 -5.65 23.97
N MET A 464 4.73 -6.23 22.87
CA MET A 464 4.92 -5.68 21.52
C MET A 464 4.30 -4.28 21.39
N ASP A 465 3.08 -4.06 21.89
CA ASP A 465 2.41 -2.76 21.85
C ASP A 465 3.25 -1.68 22.55
N LYS A 466 3.85 -2.00 23.72
CA LYS A 466 4.76 -1.10 24.44
C LYS A 466 6.04 -0.80 23.66
N ILE A 467 6.61 -1.80 22.97
CA ILE A 467 7.78 -1.60 22.11
C ILE A 467 7.43 -0.74 20.89
N ILE A 468 6.31 -1.01 20.22
CA ILE A 468 5.86 -0.28 19.04
C ILE A 468 5.61 1.19 19.39
N LEU A 469 4.93 1.47 20.51
CA LEU A 469 4.74 2.84 21.01
C LEU A 469 6.08 3.53 21.31
N ALA A 470 7.02 2.86 21.99
CA ALA A 470 8.34 3.42 22.27
C ALA A 470 9.18 3.68 21.00
N ILE A 471 9.01 2.87 19.95
CA ILE A 471 9.66 3.08 18.65
C ILE A 471 9.02 4.26 17.91
N LEU A 472 7.69 4.38 17.92
CA LEU A 472 6.97 5.52 17.32
C LEU A 472 7.37 6.86 17.95
N ASP A 473 7.55 6.90 19.28
CA ASP A 473 7.93 8.12 20.03
C ASP A 473 9.42 8.51 19.88
N HIS A 474 10.30 7.60 19.43
CA HIS A 474 11.75 7.84 19.42
C HIS A 474 12.40 7.76 18.04
N ASN A 475 11.99 6.80 17.19
CA ASN A 475 12.45 6.72 15.81
C ASN A 475 11.50 5.85 14.95
N PRO A 476 10.44 6.44 14.36
CA PRO A 476 9.43 5.68 13.62
C PRO A 476 9.96 4.99 12.35
N SER A 477 11.13 5.40 11.82
CA SER A 477 11.74 4.77 10.63
C SER A 477 12.15 3.30 10.83
N ILE A 478 12.23 2.84 12.09
CA ILE A 478 12.48 1.42 12.41
C ILE A 478 11.27 0.53 12.06
N LEU A 479 10.07 1.11 11.96
CA LEU A 479 8.85 0.40 11.55
C LEU A 479 8.57 0.49 10.03
N GLU A 480 9.41 1.18 9.25
CA GLU A 480 9.30 1.17 7.79
C GLU A 480 9.75 -0.18 7.23
N ILE A 481 8.77 -0.98 6.81
CA ILE A 481 9.01 -2.14 5.96
C ILE A 481 9.46 -1.61 4.60
N LYS A 482 10.78 -1.60 4.35
CA LYS A 482 11.33 -1.36 3.02
C LYS A 482 10.85 -2.48 2.07
N GLN A 483 10.15 -2.08 1.01
CA GLN A 483 9.71 -2.94 -0.08
C GLN A 483 10.88 -3.36 -0.97
#